data_AF-A0A1W6CR55-F1
#
_entry.id   AF-A0A1W6CR55-F1
#
_cell.length_a   1.000
_cell.length_b   1.000
_cell.length_c   1.000
_cell.angle_alpha   90.00
_cell.angle_beta   90.00
_cell.angle_gamma   90.00
#
_symmetry.space_group_name_H-M   'P 1'
#
loop_
_entity.id
_entity.type
_entity.pdbx_description
1 polymer ?
#
loop_
_entity_poly.entity_id
_entity_poly.type
_entity_poly.pdbx_seq_one_letter_code
_entity_poly.pdbx_strand_id
1 'polypeptide(L)' 'MDEQWTSAADEMVAYFGREAVFVAARRAEDLARRGDWPAADRAMRLLSQVERMHRARGIGHA' A
#
# COMPACT_ATOMS: atom_id res chain seq x y z
N MET A 1 -16.25 -3.49 2.09
CA MET A 1 -15.20 -3.20 1.10
C MET A 1 -13.83 -3.14 1.77
N ASP A 2 -13.64 -2.37 2.85
CA ASP A 2 -12.34 -2.20 3.55
C ASP A 2 -11.64 -3.48 4.01
N GLU A 3 -12.38 -4.53 4.36
CA GLU A 3 -11.82 -5.77 4.90
C GLU A 3 -10.99 -6.56 3.87
N GLN A 4 -11.43 -6.60 2.61
CA GLN A 4 -10.71 -7.28 1.53
C GLN A 4 -9.42 -6.54 1.15
N TRP A 5 -9.45 -5.21 1.14
CA TRP A 5 -8.26 -4.39 0.89
C TRP A 5 -7.24 -4.50 2.03
N THR A 6 -7.74 -4.65 3.26
CA THR A 6 -6.89 -4.85 4.44
C THR A 6 -6.22 -6.23 4.41
N SER A 7 -6.94 -7.29 4.04
CA SER A 7 -6.37 -8.64 3.89
C SER A 7 -5.28 -8.67 2.82
N ALA A 8 -5.52 -8.05 1.66
CA ALA A 8 -4.54 -8.00 0.58
C ALA A 8 -3.28 -7.22 0.99
N ALA A 9 -3.44 -6.10 1.70
CA ALA A 9 -2.30 -5.34 2.24
C ALA A 9 -1.51 -6.17 3.28
N ASP A 10 -2.21 -6.93 4.13
CA ASP A 10 -1.58 -7.80 5.14
C ASP A 10 -0.70 -8.88 4.53
N GLU A 11 -1.22 -9.57 3.51
CA GLU A 11 -0.49 -10.58 2.74
C GLU A 11 0.71 -9.95 2.03
N MET A 12 0.53 -8.80 1.37
CA MET A 12 1.61 -8.13 0.66
C MET A 12 2.76 -7.75 1.61
N VAL A 13 2.46 -7.21 2.79
CA VAL A 13 3.48 -6.88 3.80
C VAL A 13 4.10 -8.14 4.39
N ALA A 14 3.32 -9.20 4.63
CA ALA A 14 3.80 -10.46 5.19
C ALA A 14 4.84 -11.14 4.29
N TYR A 15 4.58 -11.17 2.98
CA TYR A 15 5.42 -11.90 2.02
C TYR A 15 6.52 -11.06 1.37
N PHE A 16 6.29 -9.75 1.18
CA PHE A 16 7.21 -8.89 0.39
C PHE A 16 7.77 -7.68 1.17
N GLY A 17 7.30 -7.41 2.38
CA GLY A 17 7.85 -6.37 3.26
C GLY A 17 7.97 -4.99 2.59
N ARG A 18 9.20 -4.48 2.44
CA ARG A 18 9.48 -3.16 1.86
C ARG A 18 9.19 -3.09 0.35
N GLU A 19 9.29 -4.20 -0.39
CA GLU A 19 8.97 -4.22 -1.83
C GLU A 19 7.48 -3.99 -2.09
N ALA A 20 6.60 -4.45 -1.19
CA ALA A 20 5.16 -4.19 -1.29
C ALA A 20 4.85 -2.68 -1.30
N VAL A 21 5.53 -1.92 -0.44
CA VAL A 21 5.41 -0.45 -0.38
C VAL A 21 5.84 0.18 -1.70
N PHE A 22 6.98 -0.24 -2.24
CA PHE A 22 7.51 0.29 -3.51
C PHE A 22 6.57 0.03 -4.70
N VAL A 23 6.02 -1.19 -4.80
CA VAL A 23 5.08 -1.57 -5.87
C VAL A 23 3.77 -0.78 -5.74
N ALA A 24 3.22 -0.66 -4.53
CA ALA A 24 2.02 0.14 -4.29
C ALA A 24 2.23 1.62 -4.65
N ALA A 25 3.39 2.19 -4.32
CA ALA A 25 3.72 3.58 -4.62
C ALA A 25 3.83 3.81 -6.14
N ARG A 26 4.56 2.94 -6.85
CA ARG A 26 4.69 3.01 -8.30
C ARG A 26 3.33 2.88 -9.01
N ARG A 27 2.45 2.03 -8.50
CA ARG A 27 1.12 1.83 -9.08
C ARG A 27 0.20 3.04 -8.87
N ALA A 28 0.26 3.67 -7.69
CA ALA A 28 -0.48 4.91 -7.41
C ALA A 28 -0.01 6.04 -8.34
N GLU A 29 1.29 6.18 -8.56
CA GLU A 29 1.86 7.19 -9.46
C GLU A 29 1.46 6.95 -10.93
N ASP A 30 1.51 5.70 -11.40
CA ASP A 30 1.08 5.35 -12.76
C ASP A 30 -0.40 5.67 -13.01
N LEU A 31 -1.26 5.48 -12.01
CA LEU A 31 -2.69 5.80 -12.10
C LEU A 31 -2.94 7.31 -12.11
N ALA A 32 -2.21 8.05 -11.27
CA ALA A 32 -2.25 9.52 -11.28
C ALA A 32 -1.79 10.09 -12.63
N ARG A 33 -0.71 9.55 -13.23
CA ARG A 33 -0.22 9.95 -14.56
C ARG A 33 -1.22 9.69 -15.68
N ARG A 34 -2.11 8.70 -15.53
CA ARG A 34 -3.18 8.39 -16.50
C ARG A 34 -4.42 9.26 -16.36
N GLY A 35 -4.48 10.12 -15.33
CA GLY A 35 -5.64 10.98 -15.05
C GLY A 35 -6.83 10.24 -14.44
N ASP A 36 -6.67 8.98 -14.03
CA ASP A 36 -7.70 8.23 -13.32
C ASP A 36 -7.62 8.55 -11.83
N TRP A 37 -8.10 9.74 -11.47
CA TRP A 37 -8.07 10.26 -10.10
C TRP A 37 -8.77 9.35 -9.08
N PRO A 38 -9.95 8.74 -9.37
CA PRO A 38 -10.57 7.78 -8.45
C PRO A 38 -9.75 6.51 -8.23
N ALA A 39 -9.02 6.03 -9.23
CA ALA A 39 -8.12 4.88 -9.06
C ALA A 39 -6.84 5.27 -8.32
N ALA A 40 -6.31 6.47 -8.58
CA ALA A 40 -5.16 7.02 -7.88
C ALA A 40 -5.44 7.20 -6.37
N ASP A 41 -6.60 7.76 -6.00
CA ASP A 41 -7.01 7.90 -4.59
C ASP A 41 -7.10 6.54 -3.89
N ARG A 42 -7.72 5.54 -4.55
CA ARG A 42 -7.79 4.17 -4.03
C ARG A 42 -6.40 3.54 -3.84
N ALA A 43 -5.49 3.74 -4.80
CA ALA A 43 -4.13 3.23 -4.72
C ALA A 43 -3.31 3.93 -3.61
N MET A 44 -3.50 5.23 -3.40
CA MET A 44 -2.87 5.97 -2.29
C MET A 44 -3.38 5.48 -0.93
N ARG A 45 -4.69 5.22 -0.77
CA ARG A 45 -5.23 4.63 0.46
C ARG A 45 -4.62 3.27 0.77
N LEU A 46 -4.49 2.43 -0.26
CA LEU A 46 -3.83 1.11 -0.13
C LEU A 46 -2.36 1.27 0.27
N LEU A 47 -1.62 2.18 -0.37
CA LEU A 47 -0.23 2.48 -0.01
C LEU A 47 -0.12 2.91 1.46
N SER A 48 -0.95 3.86 1.92
CA SER A 48 -0.94 4.30 3.32
C SER A 48 -1.24 3.17 4.31
N GLN A 49 -2.13 2.24 3.93
CA GLN A 49 -2.42 1.05 4.73
C GLN A 49 -1.21 0.11 4.80
N VAL A 50 -0.58 -0.19 3.66
CA VAL A 50 0.62 -1.03 3.55
C VAL A 50 1.79 -0.43 4.33
N GLU A 51 2.01 0.89 4.24
CA GLU A 51 3.04 1.60 5.01
C GLU A 51 2.78 1.53 6.52
N ARG A 52 1.52 1.72 6.95
CA ARG A 52 1.14 1.62 8.36
C ARG A 52 1.40 0.23 8.90
N MET A 53 1.04 -0.81 8.15
CA MET A 53 1.22 -2.20 8.54
C MET A 53 2.69 -2.62 8.52
N HIS A 54 3.45 -2.15 7.53
CA HIS A 54 4.90 -2.33 7.48
C HIS A 54 5.58 -1.68 8.69
N ARG A 55 5.18 -0.46 9.07
CA ARG A 55 5.68 0.21 10.29
C ARG A 55 5.28 -0.53 11.56
N ALA A 56 4.06 -1.04 11.64
CA ALA A 56 3.58 -1.81 12.79
C ALA A 56 4.31 -3.15 12.94
N ARG A 57 4.67 -3.80 11.83
CA ARG A 57 5.47 -5.04 11.79
C ARG A 57 6.98 -4.81 11.85
N GLY A 58 7.43 -3.59 11.54
CA GLY A 58 8.83 -3.19 11.41
C GLY A 58 9.19 -1.95 12.24
N ILE A 59 9.66 -2.23 13.46
CA ILE A 59 10.64 -1.46 14.25
C ILE A 59 10.10 -0.25 15.04
N GLY A 60 9.53 -0.55 16.20
CA GLY A 60 9.73 0.24 17.43
C GLY A 60 11.09 -0.08 18.07
N HIS A 61 12.17 0.19 17.35
CA HIS A 61 13.54 0.19 17.88
C HIS A 61 14.37 1.23 17.12
N ALA A 62 14.18 2.48 17.51
CA ALA A 62 15.19 3.54 17.42
C ALA A 62 15.12 4.30 18.74
#